data_AF-A0A2V1MA56-F1
#
_entry.id   AF-A0A2V1MA56-F1
#
_cell.length_a   1.000
_cell.length_b   1.000
_cell.length_c   1.000
_cell.angle_alpha   90.00
_cell.angle_beta   90.00
_cell.angle_gamma   90.00
#
_symmetry.space_group_name_H-M   'P 1'
#
loop_
_entity.id
_entity.type
_entity.pdbx_description
1 polymer ?
#
loop_
_entity_poly.entity_id
_entity_poly.type
_entity_poly.pdbx_seq_one_letter_code
_entity_poly.pdbx_strand_id
1 'polypeptide(L)' 'MGRGRQKAKATRQAREMKYFSPQTDLTALQRELRGSEQMPPLREPVQETVEEDEDDYSAYVDKYADDYDEDFRR' A
#
# COMPACT_ATOMS: atom_id res chain seq x y z
N MET A 1 -11.52 33.56 -21.17
CA MET A 1 -10.79 32.66 -22.10
C MET A 1 -9.70 31.76 -21.45
N GLY A 2 -9.73 31.46 -20.14
CA GLY A 2 -8.59 30.76 -19.49
C GLY A 2 -8.84 29.36 -18.89
N ARG A 3 -10.08 28.99 -18.57
CA ARG A 3 -10.36 27.81 -17.73
C ARG A 3 -10.13 26.45 -18.42
N GLY A 4 -10.41 26.34 -19.73
CA GLY A 4 -10.24 25.08 -20.46
C GLY A 4 -8.78 24.62 -20.55
N ARG A 5 -7.84 25.57 -20.72
CA ARG A 5 -6.40 25.27 -20.74
C ARG A 5 -5.89 24.84 -19.37
N GLN A 6 -6.35 25.49 -18.30
CA GLN A 6 -6.02 25.11 -16.92
C GLN A 6 -6.53 23.71 -16.60
N LYS A 7 -7.80 23.41 -16.96
CA LYS A 7 -8.39 22.08 -16.77
C LYS A 7 -7.60 21.00 -17.52
N ALA A 8 -7.24 21.26 -18.79
CA ALA A 8 -6.44 20.32 -19.58
C ALA A 8 -5.06 20.05 -18.95
N LYS A 9 -4.36 21.10 -18.49
CA LYS A 9 -3.07 20.95 -17.79
C LYS A 9 -3.21 20.15 -16.49
N ALA A 10 -4.24 20.45 -15.68
CA ALA A 10 -4.48 19.75 -14.42
C ALA A 10 -4.79 18.26 -14.65
N THR A 11 -5.65 17.92 -15.62
CA THR A 11 -5.94 16.52 -15.95
C THR A 11 -4.70 15.77 -16.43
N ARG A 12 -3.84 16.42 -17.23
CA ARG A 12 -2.58 15.81 -17.67
C ARG A 12 -1.65 15.54 -16.48
N GLN A 13 -1.43 16.54 -15.63
CA GLN A 13 -0.61 16.40 -14.43
C GLN A 13 -1.15 15.32 -13.49
N ALA A 14 -2.46 15.27 -13.26
CA ALA A 14 -3.07 14.26 -12.40
C ALA A 14 -2.87 12.84 -12.96
N ARG A 15 -2.93 12.66 -14.28
CA ARG A 15 -2.64 11.37 -14.91
C ARG A 15 -1.17 11.01 -14.82
N GLU A 16 -0.28 11.97 -15.02
CA GLU A 16 1.16 11.79 -14.78
C GLU A 16 1.37 11.35 -13.34
N MET A 17 0.84 12.05 -12.33
CA MET A 17 0.95 11.64 -10.92
C MET A 17 0.34 10.27 -10.62
N LYS A 18 -0.84 9.95 -11.18
CA LYS A 18 -1.55 8.68 -10.91
C LYS A 18 -0.85 7.47 -11.52
N TYR A 19 -0.25 7.65 -12.70
CA TYR A 19 0.37 6.55 -13.46
C TYR A 19 1.90 6.68 -13.54
N PHE A 20 2.49 7.56 -12.72
CA PHE A 20 3.94 7.69 -12.60
C PHE A 20 4.47 6.51 -11.80
N SER A 21 5.15 5.61 -12.50
CA SER A 21 6.06 4.67 -11.86
C SER A 21 7.46 5.28 -11.90
N PRO A 22 8.06 5.64 -10.76
CA PRO A 22 9.45 6.08 -10.74
C PRO A 22 10.35 4.95 -11.29
N GLN A 23 11.38 5.33 -12.04
CA GLN A 23 12.43 4.37 -12.39
C GLN A 23 13.26 4.09 -11.14
N THR A 24 13.29 2.83 -10.73
CA THR A 24 14.11 2.36 -9.62
C THR A 24 15.51 2.04 -10.12
N ASP A 25 16.53 2.67 -9.54
CA ASP A 25 17.91 2.27 -9.78
C ASP A 25 18.22 0.96 -9.04
N LEU A 26 18.12 -0.15 -9.77
CA LEU A 26 18.36 -1.49 -9.25
C LEU A 26 19.82 -1.69 -8.81
N THR A 27 20.77 -0.95 -9.39
CA THR A 27 22.19 -1.09 -9.05
C THR A 27 22.50 -0.47 -7.70
N ALA A 28 21.91 0.69 -7.39
CA ALA A 28 21.98 1.33 -6.09
C ALA A 28 21.34 0.45 -5.00
N LEU A 29 20.15 -0.10 -5.28
CA LEU A 29 19.44 -1.00 -4.35
C LEU A 29 20.26 -2.26 -4.03
N GLN A 30 20.83 -2.91 -5.05
CA GLN A 30 21.66 -4.09 -4.85
C GLN A 30 22.88 -3.81 -3.97
N ARG A 31 23.49 -2.64 -4.12
CA ARG A 31 24.65 -2.23 -3.31
C ARG A 31 24.26 -2.02 -1.85
N GLU A 32 23.10 -1.44 -1.58
CA GLU A 32 22.57 -1.26 -0.22
C GLU A 32 22.30 -2.61 0.46
N LEU A 33 21.61 -3.53 -0.23
CA LEU A 33 21.31 -4.88 0.29
C LEU A 33 22.56 -5.70 0.58
N ARG A 34 23.58 -5.64 -0.28
CA ARG A 34 24.87 -6.31 -0.02
C ARG A 34 25.65 -5.67 1.13
N GLY A 35 25.45 -4.38 1.38
CA GLY A 35 26.07 -3.66 2.50
C GLY A 35 25.39 -3.94 3.84
N SER A 36 24.08 -4.20 3.84
CA SER A 36 23.31 -4.52 5.05
C SER A 36 23.54 -5.96 5.55
N GLU A 37 23.97 -6.90 4.69
CA GLU A 37 24.40 -8.25 5.11
C GLU A 37 25.61 -8.24 6.07
N GLN A 38 26.40 -7.16 6.09
CA GLN A 38 27.56 -7.01 6.98
C GLN A 38 27.25 -6.22 8.25
N MET A 39 26.05 -5.65 8.38
CA MET A 39 25.65 -5.07 9.66
C MET A 39 25.26 -6.20 10.61
N PRO A 40 25.72 -6.16 11.89
CA PRO A 40 25.18 -7.05 12.91
C PRO A 40 23.65 -6.90 12.93
N PRO A 41 22.88 -7.96 13.22
CA PRO A 41 21.42 -7.90 13.22
C PRO A 41 20.98 -6.69 14.04
N LEU A 42 20.27 -5.77 13.38
CA LEU A 42 19.75 -4.53 13.96
C LEU A 42 18.70 -4.88 15.01
N ARG A 43 19.17 -5.29 16.20
CA ARG A 43 18.36 -5.77 17.32
C ARG A 43 17.58 -7.03 16.91
N GLU A 44 17.55 -8.04 17.78
CA GLU A 44 16.52 -9.06 17.63
C GLU A 44 15.17 -8.34 17.54
N PRO A 45 14.21 -8.80 16.71
CA PRO A 45 12.85 -8.33 16.87
C PRO A 45 12.53 -8.60 18.34
N VAL A 46 12.41 -7.53 19.13
CA VAL A 46 11.74 -7.66 20.41
C VAL A 46 10.40 -8.22 19.98
N GLN A 47 10.15 -9.49 20.33
CA GLN A 47 8.81 -10.02 20.39
C GLN A 47 8.15 -9.17 21.47
N GLU A 48 7.81 -7.93 21.11
CA GLU A 48 6.71 -7.24 21.72
C GLU A 48 5.59 -8.19 21.42
N THR A 49 5.21 -8.96 22.42
CA THR A 49 3.89 -9.55 22.48
C THR A 49 2.98 -8.34 22.38
N VAL A 50 2.71 -7.92 21.15
CA VAL A 50 1.46 -7.28 20.82
C VAL A 50 0.51 -8.34 21.32
N GLU A 51 -0.09 -8.10 22.48
CA GLU A 51 -1.45 -8.55 22.67
C GLU A 51 -2.18 -7.81 21.55
N GLU A 52 -2.10 -8.43 20.37
CA GLU A 52 -2.96 -8.17 19.26
C GLU A 52 -4.31 -8.50 19.88
N ASP A 53 -4.98 -7.46 20.38
CA ASP A 53 -6.40 -7.31 20.11
C ASP A 53 -6.53 -7.41 18.57
N GLU A 54 -6.33 -8.62 18.04
CA GLU A 54 -6.78 -9.06 16.74
C GLU A 54 -8.28 -8.78 16.84
N ASP A 55 -8.68 -7.58 16.41
CA ASP A 55 -10.08 -7.20 16.27
C ASP A 55 -10.74 -8.39 15.60
N ASP A 56 -11.56 -9.13 16.36
CA ASP A 56 -12.03 -10.45 15.99
C ASP A 56 -12.64 -10.38 14.59
N TYR A 57 -11.85 -10.77 13.60
CA TYR A 57 -12.17 -10.54 12.20
C TYR A 57 -13.43 -11.32 11.83
N SER A 58 -13.78 -12.33 12.65
CA SER A 58 -15.03 -13.06 12.55
C SER A 58 -16.26 -12.16 12.75
N ALA A 59 -16.22 -11.15 13.63
CA ALA A 59 -17.34 -10.23 13.83
C ALA A 59 -17.61 -9.35 12.60
N TYR A 60 -16.55 -8.96 11.87
CA TYR A 60 -16.69 -8.27 10.59
C TYR A 60 -17.21 -9.20 9.49
N VAL A 61 -16.75 -10.45 9.46
CA VAL A 61 -17.23 -11.45 8.51
C VAL A 61 -18.72 -11.72 8.72
N ASP A 62 -19.16 -11.96 9.95
CA ASP A 62 -20.56 -12.23 10.29
C ASP A 62 -21.47 -11.07 9.91
N LYS A 63 -21.04 -9.82 10.15
CA LYS A 63 -21.82 -8.62 9.82
C LYS A 63 -22.14 -8.49 8.33
N TYR A 64 -21.23 -8.93 7.45
CA TYR A 64 -21.39 -8.80 6.00
C TYR A 64 -21.78 -10.11 5.33
N ALA A 65 -21.79 -11.24 6.05
CA ALA A 65 -22.18 -12.54 5.51
C ALA A 65 -23.59 -12.51 4.90
N ASP A 66 -24.54 -11.84 5.58
CA ASP A 66 -25.92 -11.72 5.12
C ASP A 66 -26.04 -10.91 3.81
N ASP A 67 -25.22 -9.87 3.62
CA ASP A 67 -25.22 -9.03 2.42
C ASP A 67 -24.71 -9.80 1.19
N TYR A 68 -23.68 -10.64 1.35
CA TYR A 68 -23.16 -11.47 0.25
C TYR A 68 -24.15 -12.55 -0.18
N ASP A 69 -24.89 -13.11 0.78
CA ASP A 69 -25.91 -14.12 0.54
C ASP A 69 -27.12 -13.55 -0.25
N GLU A 70 -27.52 -12.30 0.03
CA GLU A 70 -28.58 -11.62 -0.73
C GLU A 70 -28.17 -11.30 -2.17
N ASP A 71 -26.94 -10.82 -2.40
CA ASP A 71 -26.42 -10.54 -3.76
C ASP A 71 -26.32 -11.82 -4.61
N PHE A 72 -26.09 -12.98 -3.99
CA PHE A 72 -26.03 -14.27 -4.70
C PHE A 72 -27.41 -14.89 -4.97
N ARG A 73 -28.45 -14.50 -4.21
CA ARG A 73 -29.83 -14.97 -4.40
C ARG A 73 -30.64 -14.13 -5.40
N ARG A 74 -30.09 -13.00 -5.86
CA ARG A 74 -30.71 -12.10 -6.83
C ARG A 74 -30.39 -12.47 -8.28
#